data_AF-D2RWY7-F1
#
_entry.id   AF-D2RWY7-F1
#
_cell.length_a   1.000
_cell.length_b   1.000
_cell.length_c   1.000
_cell.angle_alpha   90.00
_cell.angle_beta   90.00
_cell.angle_gamma   90.00
#
_symmetry.space_group_name_H-M   'P 1'
#
loop_
_entity.id
_entity.type
_entity.pdbx_description
1 polymer ?
#
loop_
_entity_poly.entity_id
_entity_poly.type
_entity_poly.pdbx_seq_one_letter_code
_entity_poly.pdbx_strand_id
1 'polypeptide(L)'
;MASTDDRDAADAIDLTTRVRRRVLPTLHRIKEPLGGFAQCLQHPDEYVGTIPYGLESFRADLEAMAFEPEPIASLKVHRDGRLSAGSWARRRSPLATWQLHVALFQDGADAVDVFAHREYSWLRHPYRHYTCEGWDTEGGVERVRSLLADHDVTFRIDRRRSGTTDSVAADD
;
A
#
# COMPACT_ATOMS: atom_id res chain seq x y z
N MET A 1 -23.21 20.30 3.48
CA MET A 1 -22.01 20.94 4.06
C MET A 1 -21.07 19.84 4.47
N ALA A 2 -20.06 19.54 3.66
CA ALA A 2 -18.99 18.61 4.07
C ALA A 2 -18.18 19.32 5.17
N SER A 3 -17.99 18.63 6.31
CA SER A 3 -17.21 19.14 7.44
C SER A 3 -15.83 19.56 6.95
N THR A 4 -15.29 20.63 7.51
CA THR A 4 -13.93 21.12 7.21
C THR A 4 -12.87 20.02 7.40
N ASP A 5 -13.16 19.06 8.27
CA ASP A 5 -12.35 17.86 8.55
C ASP A 5 -12.18 16.91 7.33
N ASP A 6 -13.24 16.74 6.52
CA ASP A 6 -13.17 15.94 5.29
C ASP A 6 -12.36 16.63 4.19
N ARG A 7 -12.24 17.96 4.23
CA ARG A 7 -11.50 18.75 3.24
C ARG A 7 -10.00 18.73 3.52
N ASP A 8 -9.60 18.80 4.79
CA ASP A 8 -8.19 18.69 5.19
C ASP A 8 -7.67 17.26 4.98
N ALA A 9 -8.48 16.23 5.24
CA ALA A 9 -8.16 14.84 4.92
C ALA A 9 -8.16 14.56 3.40
N ALA A 10 -9.02 15.23 2.62
CA ALA A 10 -8.98 15.17 1.17
C ALA A 10 -7.71 15.85 0.63
N ASP A 11 -7.25 16.94 1.25
CA ASP A 11 -6.05 17.66 0.85
C ASP A 11 -4.74 16.91 1.12
N ALA A 12 -4.74 15.97 2.06
CA ALA A 12 -3.61 15.08 2.31
C ALA A 12 -3.35 14.04 1.18
N ILE A 13 -4.36 13.63 0.42
CA ILE A 13 -4.20 12.62 -0.64
C ILE A 13 -4.02 13.25 -2.03
N ASP A 14 -3.06 12.73 -2.79
CA ASP A 14 -2.75 13.19 -4.15
C ASP A 14 -3.93 12.99 -5.13
N LEU A 15 -3.92 13.75 -6.23
CA LEU A 15 -5.01 13.73 -7.22
C LEU A 15 -5.24 12.34 -7.82
N THR A 16 -4.18 11.58 -8.11
CA THR A 16 -4.27 10.23 -8.66
C THR A 16 -5.00 9.31 -7.68
N THR A 17 -4.65 9.37 -6.39
CA THR A 17 -5.33 8.62 -5.34
C THR A 17 -6.79 9.06 -5.18
N ARG A 18 -7.10 10.37 -5.21
CA ARG A 18 -8.49 10.87 -5.15
C ARG A 18 -9.34 10.29 -6.29
N VAL A 19 -8.83 10.35 -7.53
CA VAL A 19 -9.50 9.81 -8.71
C VAL A 19 -9.70 8.30 -8.57
N ARG A 20 -8.67 7.55 -8.14
CA ARG A 20 -8.74 6.11 -7.91
C ARG A 20 -9.81 5.75 -6.89
N ARG A 21 -9.85 6.44 -5.74
CA ARG A 21 -10.88 6.24 -4.69
C ARG A 21 -12.31 6.54 -5.21
N ARG A 22 -12.46 7.44 -6.16
CA ARG A 22 -13.76 7.80 -6.75
C ARG A 22 -14.25 6.82 -7.81
N VAL A 23 -13.34 6.31 -8.64
CA VAL A 23 -13.68 5.56 -9.87
C VAL A 23 -13.58 4.04 -9.67
N LEU A 24 -12.54 3.55 -9.00
CA LEU A 24 -12.27 2.12 -8.90
C LEU A 24 -13.36 1.32 -8.18
N PRO A 25 -14.07 1.81 -7.14
CA PRO A 25 -15.17 1.06 -6.53
C PRO A 25 -16.32 0.76 -7.49
N THR A 26 -16.67 1.72 -8.35
CA THR A 26 -17.71 1.52 -9.37
C THR A 26 -17.24 0.54 -10.45
N LEU A 27 -16.00 0.69 -10.92
CA LEU A 27 -15.40 -0.25 -11.87
C LEU A 27 -15.32 -1.67 -11.29
N HIS A 28 -15.02 -1.82 -10.00
CA HIS A 28 -14.97 -3.11 -9.34
C HIS A 28 -16.34 -3.80 -9.38
N ARG A 29 -17.41 -3.09 -9.03
CA ARG A 29 -18.78 -3.62 -9.07
C ARG A 29 -19.22 -4.09 -10.45
N ILE A 30 -18.72 -3.43 -11.51
CA ILE A 30 -19.01 -3.82 -12.90
C ILE A 30 -18.21 -5.06 -13.30
N LYS A 31 -16.95 -5.17 -12.85
CA LYS A 31 -16.02 -6.24 -13.22
C LYS A 31 -16.18 -7.51 -12.39
N GLU A 32 -16.59 -7.39 -11.13
CA GLU A 32 -16.69 -8.50 -10.17
C GLU A 32 -17.59 -9.64 -10.68
N PRO A 33 -18.77 -9.40 -11.28
CA PRO A 33 -19.59 -10.48 -11.87
C PRO A 33 -18.92 -11.23 -13.02
N LEU A 34 -17.88 -10.64 -13.63
CA LEU A 34 -17.10 -11.22 -14.73
C LEU A 34 -15.77 -11.82 -14.25
N GLY A 35 -15.57 -11.94 -12.93
CA GLY A 35 -14.33 -12.44 -12.32
C GLY A 35 -13.17 -11.44 -12.29
N GLY A 36 -13.41 -10.17 -12.62
CA GLY A 36 -12.40 -9.10 -12.54
C GLY A 36 -12.48 -8.31 -11.23
N PHE A 37 -11.36 -7.73 -10.80
CA PHE A 37 -11.31 -6.89 -9.60
C PHE A 37 -10.59 -5.57 -9.88
N ALA A 38 -11.08 -4.49 -9.27
CA ALA A 38 -10.44 -3.17 -9.29
C ALA A 38 -10.20 -2.64 -7.86
N GLN A 39 -10.70 -3.38 -6.87
CA GLN A 39 -10.53 -3.16 -5.45
C GLN A 39 -10.28 -4.53 -4.80
N CYS A 40 -9.44 -4.60 -3.78
CA CYS A 40 -9.22 -5.82 -3.02
C CYS A 40 -8.86 -5.52 -1.57
N LEU A 41 -9.08 -6.52 -0.69
CA LEU A 41 -8.67 -6.42 0.71
C LEU A 41 -7.14 -6.44 0.81
N GLN A 42 -6.60 -5.61 1.70
CA GLN A 42 -5.17 -5.60 2.03
C GLN A 42 -4.82 -6.82 2.88
N HIS A 43 -3.82 -7.58 2.45
CA HIS A 43 -3.36 -8.75 3.20
C HIS A 43 -2.49 -8.30 4.39
N PRO A 44 -2.66 -8.87 5.61
CA PRO A 44 -1.88 -8.49 6.79
C PRO A 44 -0.38 -8.84 6.65
N ASP A 45 -0.04 -9.92 5.95
CA ASP A 45 1.37 -10.34 5.78
C ASP A 45 2.16 -9.36 4.91
N GLU A 46 1.49 -8.44 4.22
CA GLU A 46 2.14 -7.33 3.53
C GLU A 46 2.54 -6.20 4.49
N TYR A 47 2.17 -6.25 5.78
CA TYR A 47 2.41 -5.15 6.71
C TYR A 47 3.89 -4.93 7.00
N VAL A 48 4.39 -3.77 6.59
CA VAL A 48 5.76 -3.31 6.84
C VAL A 48 5.87 -2.76 8.25
N GLY A 49 4.98 -1.84 8.60
CA GLY A 49 5.01 -1.09 9.85
C GLY A 49 4.15 0.17 9.75
N THR A 50 4.12 0.92 10.85
CA THR A 50 3.47 2.23 10.92
C THR A 50 4.54 3.31 11.09
N ILE A 51 4.47 4.33 10.25
CA ILE A 51 5.32 5.52 10.31
C ILE A 51 4.69 6.50 11.31
N PRO A 52 5.46 7.08 12.26
CA PRO A 52 4.92 7.94 13.32
C PRO A 52 4.85 9.42 12.90
N TYR A 53 4.58 9.69 11.63
CA TYR A 53 4.35 11.04 11.10
C TYR A 53 3.45 10.98 9.86
N GLY A 54 3.04 12.17 9.39
CA GLY A 54 2.01 12.34 8.37
C GLY A 54 2.37 11.84 6.97
N LEU A 55 1.31 11.63 6.17
CA LEU A 55 1.37 11.08 4.83
C LEU A 55 2.24 11.89 3.85
N GLU A 56 2.21 13.22 3.93
CA GLU A 56 2.97 14.08 3.03
C GLU A 56 4.48 13.89 3.22
N SER A 57 4.96 13.97 4.46
CA SER A 57 6.37 13.75 4.78
C SER A 57 6.82 12.35 4.36
N PHE A 58 6.00 11.32 4.62
CA PHE A 58 6.37 9.96 4.23
C PHE A 58 6.41 9.74 2.71
N ARG A 59 5.60 10.47 1.93
CA ARG A 59 5.71 10.45 0.47
C ARG A 59 7.03 11.03 -0.01
N ALA A 60 7.52 12.09 0.62
CA ALA A 60 8.84 12.64 0.31
C ALA A 60 9.96 11.61 0.60
N ASP A 61 9.84 10.83 1.68
CA ASP A 61 10.79 9.74 1.96
C ASP A 61 10.73 8.64 0.90
N LEU A 62 9.53 8.27 0.44
CA LEU A 62 9.35 7.31 -0.66
C LEU A 62 10.03 7.81 -1.95
N GLU A 63 9.85 9.08 -2.31
CA GLU A 63 10.54 9.69 -3.45
C GLU A 63 12.07 9.67 -3.28
N ALA A 64 12.58 9.99 -2.08
CA ALA A 64 14.00 9.90 -1.76
C ALA A 64 14.55 8.47 -1.86
N MET A 65 13.72 7.46 -1.61
CA MET A 65 14.01 6.04 -1.82
C MET A 65 13.80 5.57 -3.28
N ALA A 66 13.50 6.49 -4.21
CA ALA A 66 13.20 6.25 -5.63
C ALA A 66 11.94 5.40 -5.88
N PHE A 67 10.92 5.55 -5.03
CA PHE A 67 9.56 5.14 -5.37
C PHE A 67 8.87 6.22 -6.19
N GLU A 68 7.98 5.76 -7.08
CA GLU A 68 7.14 6.63 -7.91
C GLU A 68 5.67 6.25 -7.69
N PRO A 69 4.72 7.20 -7.78
CA PRO A 69 3.30 6.88 -7.73
C PRO A 69 2.90 5.85 -8.80
N GLU A 70 2.13 4.85 -8.41
CA GLU A 70 1.63 3.81 -9.29
C GLU A 70 0.14 4.04 -9.63
N PRO A 71 -0.17 4.53 -10.85
CA PRO A 71 -1.55 4.83 -11.22
C PRO A 71 -2.37 3.57 -11.51
N ILE A 72 -1.71 2.51 -11.99
CA ILE A 72 -2.34 1.25 -12.37
C ILE A 72 -2.11 0.23 -11.26
N ALA A 73 -2.96 0.30 -10.25
CA ALA A 73 -3.04 -0.68 -9.17
C ALA A 73 -4.47 -0.74 -8.63
N SER A 74 -4.90 -1.92 -8.22
CA SER A 74 -6.19 -2.11 -7.53
C SER A 74 -6.27 -1.23 -6.27
N LEU A 75 -7.44 -0.68 -5.98
CA LEU A 75 -7.67 0.08 -4.76
C LEU A 75 -7.61 -0.87 -3.56
N LYS A 76 -6.66 -0.67 -2.65
CA LYS A 76 -6.55 -1.54 -1.46
C LYS A 76 -7.51 -1.03 -0.38
N VAL A 77 -8.17 -1.97 0.28
CA VAL A 77 -9.04 -1.71 1.43
C VAL A 77 -8.42 -2.32 2.66
N HIS A 78 -8.18 -1.53 3.69
CA HIS A 78 -7.69 -2.02 4.97
C HIS A 78 -8.80 -2.78 5.70
N ARG A 79 -8.43 -3.64 6.66
CA ARG A 79 -9.38 -4.48 7.42
C ARG A 79 -10.39 -3.67 8.24
N ASP A 80 -10.04 -2.45 8.63
CA ASP A 80 -10.93 -1.51 9.33
C ASP A 80 -11.79 -0.67 8.36
N GLY A 81 -11.73 -0.94 7.05
CA GLY A 81 -12.51 -0.25 6.03
C GLY A 81 -11.85 1.00 5.41
N ARG A 82 -10.69 1.46 5.92
CA ARG A 82 -9.96 2.57 5.28
C ARG A 82 -9.52 2.21 3.87
N LEU A 83 -9.64 3.16 2.94
CA LEU A 83 -9.13 3.00 1.57
C LEU A 83 -7.65 3.41 1.51
N SER A 84 -6.88 2.80 0.61
CA SER A 84 -5.49 3.19 0.42
C SER A 84 -5.37 4.68 0.08
N ALA A 85 -4.46 5.37 0.77
CA ALA A 85 -4.10 6.77 0.62
C ALA A 85 -2.90 6.98 -0.32
N GLY A 86 -2.34 5.89 -0.87
CA GLY A 86 -1.28 5.94 -1.87
C GLY A 86 -0.94 4.55 -2.37
N SER A 87 -0.38 4.49 -3.58
CA SER A 87 0.15 3.28 -4.23
C SER A 87 1.42 3.72 -4.94
N TRP A 88 2.53 3.07 -4.62
CA TRP A 88 3.87 3.52 -4.96
C TRP A 88 4.72 2.33 -5.36
N ALA A 89 5.48 2.47 -6.44
CA ALA A 89 6.31 1.39 -6.95
C ALA A 89 7.76 1.85 -7.12
N ARG A 90 8.70 0.99 -6.75
CA ARG A 90 10.12 1.15 -6.99
C ARG A 90 10.62 0.08 -7.95
N ARG A 91 11.34 0.50 -8.98
CA ARG A 91 11.89 -0.37 -10.03
C ARG A 91 13.37 -0.05 -10.24
N ARG A 92 14.16 -1.06 -10.61
CA ARG A 92 15.58 -0.84 -10.97
C ARG A 92 15.74 -0.09 -12.30
N SER A 93 14.75 -0.19 -13.17
CA SER A 93 14.66 0.51 -14.45
C SER A 93 13.19 0.50 -14.91
N PRO A 94 12.77 1.40 -15.83
CA PRO A 94 11.36 1.50 -16.25
C PRO A 94 10.73 0.18 -16.71
N LEU A 95 11.51 -0.65 -17.43
CA LEU A 95 11.07 -1.96 -17.94
C LEU A 95 11.66 -3.14 -17.15
N ALA A 96 11.98 -2.94 -15.87
CA ALA A 96 12.34 -4.05 -14.99
C ALA A 96 11.18 -5.06 -14.92
N THR A 97 11.50 -6.36 -14.88
CA THR A 97 10.49 -7.43 -14.74
C THR A 97 9.72 -7.32 -13.43
N TRP A 98 10.41 -6.90 -12.36
CA TRP A 98 9.90 -6.88 -11.00
C TRP A 98 9.84 -5.46 -10.46
N GLN A 99 8.84 -5.20 -9.63
CA GLN A 99 8.72 -3.99 -8.86
C GLN A 99 8.49 -4.30 -7.37
N LEU A 100 8.91 -3.37 -6.54
CA LEU A 100 8.55 -3.34 -5.12
C LEU A 100 7.40 -2.36 -4.99
N HIS A 101 6.22 -2.84 -4.61
CA HIS A 101 5.03 -2.01 -4.50
C HIS A 101 4.69 -1.78 -3.02
N VAL A 102 4.26 -0.56 -2.72
CA VAL A 102 3.87 -0.08 -1.40
C VAL A 102 2.47 0.52 -1.47
N ALA A 103 1.58 0.05 -0.60
CA ALA A 103 0.27 0.64 -0.35
C ALA A 103 0.28 1.39 1.00
N LEU A 104 -0.26 2.61 1.00
CA LEU A 104 -0.29 3.48 2.18
C LEU A 104 -1.72 3.58 2.71
N PHE A 105 -1.88 3.58 4.04
CA PHE A 105 -3.14 3.91 4.69
C PHE A 105 -2.89 4.97 5.76
N GLN A 106 -3.53 6.12 5.61
CA GLN A 106 -3.45 7.20 6.58
C GLN A 106 -4.19 6.80 7.87
N ASP A 107 -3.53 6.92 9.02
CA ASP A 107 -4.08 6.69 10.37
C ASP A 107 -4.03 8.01 11.15
N GLY A 108 -5.11 8.79 11.10
CA GLY A 108 -5.11 10.16 11.62
C GLY A 108 -4.20 11.12 10.84
N ALA A 109 -3.79 12.21 11.49
CA ALA A 109 -2.90 13.21 10.88
C ALA A 109 -1.42 12.80 10.93
N ASP A 110 -1.05 12.02 11.95
CA ASP A 110 0.36 11.82 12.37
C ASP A 110 0.83 10.37 12.23
N ALA A 111 0.13 9.53 11.48
CA ALA A 111 0.60 8.17 11.22
C ALA A 111 0.18 7.62 9.85
N VAL A 112 1.01 6.71 9.35
CA VAL A 112 0.78 5.99 8.08
C VAL A 112 1.08 4.53 8.25
N ASP A 113 0.09 3.65 8.03
CA ASP A 113 0.34 2.23 7.89
C ASP A 113 0.86 1.92 6.49
N VAL A 114 1.92 1.12 6.43
CA VAL A 114 2.64 0.79 5.21
C VAL A 114 2.53 -0.70 4.96
N PHE A 115 2.14 -1.06 3.75
CA PHE A 115 2.07 -2.44 3.29
C PHE A 115 2.89 -2.59 2.01
N ALA A 116 3.55 -3.73 1.83
CA ALA A 116 4.41 -3.98 0.69
C ALA A 116 4.39 -5.43 0.23
N HIS A 117 4.69 -5.59 -1.05
CA HIS A 117 4.99 -6.87 -1.69
C HIS A 117 5.86 -6.60 -2.92
N ARG A 118 6.51 -7.66 -3.40
CA ARG A 118 7.19 -7.68 -4.67
C ARG A 118 6.31 -8.40 -5.69
N GLU A 119 6.25 -7.85 -6.89
CA GLU A 119 5.35 -8.31 -7.94
C GLU A 119 5.92 -8.02 -9.32
N TYR A 120 5.27 -8.54 -10.37
CA TYR A 120 5.61 -8.15 -11.72
C TYR A 120 5.29 -6.67 -11.97
N SER A 121 6.18 -6.00 -12.70
CA SER A 121 5.98 -4.62 -13.13
C SER A 121 4.81 -4.52 -14.10
N TRP A 122 3.81 -3.68 -13.80
CA TRP A 122 2.69 -3.44 -14.72
C TRP A 122 3.13 -2.85 -16.06
N LEU A 123 4.24 -2.10 -16.10
CA LEU A 123 4.77 -1.49 -17.32
C LEU A 123 5.26 -2.54 -18.33
N ARG A 124 5.82 -3.66 -17.84
CA ARG A 124 6.38 -4.73 -18.70
C ARG A 124 5.49 -5.97 -18.78
N HIS A 125 4.79 -6.30 -17.71
CA HIS A 125 4.00 -7.51 -17.56
C HIS A 125 2.60 -7.19 -16.97
N PRO A 126 1.78 -6.34 -17.62
CA PRO A 126 0.51 -5.86 -17.08
C PRO A 126 -0.47 -6.98 -16.72
N TYR A 127 -0.51 -8.05 -17.52
CA TYR A 127 -1.38 -9.20 -17.25
C TYR A 127 -0.94 -9.97 -15.99
N ARG A 128 0.37 -10.26 -15.85
CA ARG A 128 0.90 -10.99 -14.69
C ARG A 128 0.81 -10.20 -13.40
N HIS A 129 1.02 -8.89 -13.49
CA HIS A 129 0.75 -7.95 -12.41
C HIS A 129 -0.71 -8.04 -11.98
N TYR A 130 -1.65 -7.95 -12.93
CA TYR A 130 -3.08 -8.01 -12.64
C TYR A 130 -3.54 -9.35 -12.06
N THR A 131 -2.95 -10.48 -12.47
CA THR A 131 -3.30 -11.81 -11.93
C THR A 131 -2.56 -12.16 -10.64
N CYS A 132 -1.81 -11.22 -10.05
CA CYS A 132 -0.98 -11.42 -8.86
C CYS A 132 0.00 -12.60 -8.99
N GLU A 133 0.51 -12.88 -10.20
CA GLU A 133 1.50 -13.94 -10.39
C GLU A 133 2.83 -13.53 -9.72
N GLY A 134 3.51 -14.45 -9.03
CA GLY A 134 4.81 -14.16 -8.40
C GLY A 134 4.76 -13.13 -7.27
N TRP A 135 3.61 -13.01 -6.60
CA TRP A 135 3.39 -12.15 -5.44
C TRP A 135 4.22 -12.61 -4.25
N ASP A 136 5.17 -11.79 -3.84
CA ASP A 136 6.13 -12.09 -2.78
C ASP A 136 5.99 -11.05 -1.66
N THR A 137 5.22 -11.40 -0.63
CA THR A 137 4.92 -10.53 0.51
C THR A 137 6.12 -10.42 1.45
N GLU A 138 6.71 -11.55 1.84
CA GLU A 138 7.85 -11.62 2.76
C GLU A 138 9.05 -10.83 2.22
N GLY A 139 9.51 -11.14 1.00
CA GLY A 139 10.62 -10.44 0.38
C GLY A 139 10.31 -8.98 0.05
N GLY A 140 9.04 -8.64 -0.16
CA GLY A 140 8.59 -7.24 -0.28
C GLY A 140 8.72 -6.47 1.03
N VAL A 141 8.18 -7.03 2.13
CA VAL A 141 8.22 -6.44 3.46
C VAL A 141 9.65 -6.25 3.94
N GLU A 142 10.47 -7.29 3.88
CA GLU A 142 11.88 -7.23 4.30
C GLU A 142 12.64 -6.13 3.58
N ARG A 143 12.41 -6.00 2.27
CA ARG A 143 13.14 -5.06 1.42
C ARG A 143 12.69 -3.63 1.62
N VAL A 144 11.40 -3.39 1.90
CA VAL A 144 10.95 -2.05 2.32
C VAL A 144 11.51 -1.72 3.70
N ARG A 145 11.50 -2.64 4.67
CA ARG A 145 12.10 -2.40 6.00
C ARG A 145 13.59 -2.07 5.90
N SER A 146 14.33 -2.78 5.06
CA SER A 146 15.74 -2.47 4.77
C SER A 146 15.89 -1.05 4.20
N LEU A 147 15.07 -0.67 3.21
CA LEU A 147 15.12 0.68 2.64
C LEU A 147 14.79 1.77 3.66
N LEU A 148 13.79 1.55 4.52
CA LEU A 148 13.46 2.47 5.60
C LEU A 148 14.64 2.62 6.56
N ALA A 149 15.26 1.52 6.97
CA ALA A 149 16.41 1.53 7.86
C ALA A 149 17.64 2.22 7.22
N ASP A 150 17.92 1.92 5.94
CA ASP A 150 19.05 2.51 5.18
C ASP A 150 18.90 4.04 4.99
N HIS A 151 17.69 4.55 5.11
CA HIS A 151 17.34 5.98 4.98
C HIS A 151 16.95 6.62 6.33
N ASP A 152 17.25 5.98 7.45
CA ASP A 152 16.96 6.48 8.81
C ASP A 152 15.47 6.79 9.07
N VAL A 153 14.57 6.13 8.34
CA VAL A 153 13.12 6.26 8.54
C VAL A 153 12.65 5.39 9.69
N THR A 154 12.15 6.02 10.75
CA THR A 154 11.61 5.32 11.92
C THR A 154 10.23 4.72 11.62
N PHE A 155 10.04 3.46 12.01
CA PHE A 155 8.75 2.78 11.94
C PHE A 155 8.52 1.88 13.17
N ARG A 156 7.25 1.63 13.51
CA ARG A 156 6.84 0.71 14.57
C ARG A 156 6.13 -0.50 13.98
N ILE A 157 6.32 -1.67 14.57
CA ILE A 157 5.59 -2.88 14.20
C ILE A 157 4.48 -3.12 15.23
N ASP A 158 3.23 -3.00 14.80
CA ASP A 158 2.06 -3.39 15.58
C ASP A 158 1.59 -4.79 15.19
N ARG A 159 1.73 -5.76 16.11
CA ARG A 159 1.33 -7.16 15.87
C ARG A 159 -0.16 -7.32 15.56
N ARG A 160 -1.02 -6.39 16.00
CA ARG A 160 -2.46 -6.44 15.67
C ARG A 160 -2.71 -6.20 14.18
N ARG A 161 -1.79 -5.50 13.52
CA ARG A 161 -1.87 -5.16 12.08
C ARG A 161 -1.14 -6.18 11.20
N SER A 162 -0.17 -6.91 11.75
CA SER A 162 0.62 -7.92 11.02
C SER A 162 -0.07 -9.28 10.84
N GLY A 163 -1.27 -9.50 11.39
CA GLY A 163 -1.97 -10.80 11.29
C GLY A 163 -1.30 -11.95 12.06
N THR A 164 -0.15 -11.70 12.70
CA THR A 164 0.58 -12.66 13.51
C THR A 164 -0.10 -12.80 14.87
N THR A 165 -0.85 -13.88 15.07
CA THR A 165 -1.26 -14.33 16.41
C THR A 165 -0.05 -14.97 17.10
N ASP A 166 0.36 -14.42 18.25
CA ASP A 166 1.24 -15.12 19.18
C ASP A 166 0.48 -16.36 19.68
N SER A 167 0.87 -17.56 19.24
CA SER A 167 0.48 -18.79 19.93
C SER A 167 1.21 -18.81 21.27
N VAL A 168 0.55 -18.35 22.32
CA VAL A 168 0.93 -18.65 23.69
C VAL A 168 0.74 -20.16 23.87
N ALA A 169 1.83 -20.90 23.89
CA ALA A 169 1.84 -22.25 24.42
C ALA A 169 1.43 -22.15 25.90
N ALA A 170 0.29 -22.75 26.23
CA ALA A 170 0.01 -23.13 27.59
C ALA A 170 0.91 -24.32 27.90
N ASP A 171 1.93 -24.10 28.73
CA ASP A 171 2.58 -25.19 29.48
C ASP A 171 1.53 -25.82 30.40
N ASP A 172 1.43 -27.14 30.34
CA ASP A 172 0.74 -28.02 31.30
C ASP A 172 1.82 -28.88 31.99
#